data_AF-A0A7U3VLT7-F1
#
_entry.id   AF-A0A7U3VLT7-F1
#
_cell.length_a   1.000
_cell.length_b   1.000
_cell.length_c   1.000
_cell.angle_alpha   90.00
_cell.angle_beta   90.00
_cell.angle_gamma   90.00
#
_symmetry.space_group_name_H-M   'P 1'
#
loop_
_entity.id
_entity.type
_entity.pdbx_description
1 polymer ?
#
loop_
_entity_poly.entity_id
_entity_poly.type
_entity_poly.pdbx_seq_one_letter_code
_entity_poly.pdbx_strand_id
1 'polypeptide(L)'
;MTERASGLDPVRRAAVAGHVLEVLARACPGSRAELRGSLAVGTADPYSDIDALWTVPDDRFGACVDRVGAVLAEVRPLMALRGDPDSADTPGRRLLFAAFEGLPPYWRLDLGVVAEPGAEPTAPRVRHPWRPAASAIAGGVGAVKALHRGDPATAHALLTRAYPRVGLHARPTGTFAADLATLADAALALDPGLAREAAALTALPLP
;
A
#
# COMPACT_ATOMS: atom_id res chain seq x y z
N MET A 1 24.80 -4.51 -20.98
CA MET A 1 24.55 -3.18 -20.38
C MET A 1 23.04 -3.00 -20.40
N THR A 2 22.38 -3.46 -19.34
CA THR A 2 20.95 -3.77 -19.38
C THR A 2 20.16 -2.55 -18.91
N GLU A 3 19.40 -1.98 -19.84
CA GLU A 3 18.49 -0.85 -19.65
C GLU A 3 17.24 -1.26 -18.85
N ARG A 4 17.42 -1.71 -17.61
CA ARG A 4 16.35 -2.14 -16.71
C ARG A 4 16.39 -1.29 -15.43
N ALA A 5 15.26 -0.64 -15.11
CA ALA A 5 14.97 0.18 -13.91
C ALA A 5 15.10 1.72 -14.00
N SER A 6 14.86 2.36 -15.14
CA SER A 6 14.76 3.85 -15.23
C SER A 6 13.63 4.47 -14.36
N GLY A 7 12.77 3.65 -13.75
CA GLY A 7 11.67 4.10 -12.89
C GLY A 7 11.83 3.89 -11.38
N LEU A 8 12.82 3.11 -10.92
CA LEU A 8 12.98 2.73 -9.49
C LEU A 8 14.14 3.45 -8.80
N ASP A 9 14.19 4.77 -8.95
CA ASP A 9 15.21 5.61 -8.31
C ASP A 9 14.98 5.74 -6.78
N PRO A 10 15.88 5.22 -5.93
CA PRO A 10 15.77 5.34 -4.48
C PRO A 10 15.73 6.78 -3.98
N VAL A 11 16.40 7.73 -4.67
CA VAL A 11 16.39 9.16 -4.30
C VAL A 11 15.00 9.73 -4.49
N ARG A 12 14.36 9.43 -5.63
CA ARG A 12 12.96 9.80 -5.89
C ARG A 12 12.02 9.22 -4.82
N ARG A 13 12.17 7.95 -4.44
CA ARG A 13 11.35 7.35 -3.37
C ARG A 13 11.55 8.07 -2.04
N ALA A 14 12.80 8.33 -1.66
CA ALA A 14 13.12 9.03 -0.42
C ALA A 14 12.53 10.44 -0.39
N ALA A 15 12.56 11.16 -1.51
CA ALA A 15 11.93 12.48 -1.62
C ALA A 15 10.41 12.42 -1.43
N VAL A 16 9.73 11.42 -2.03
CA VAL A 16 8.29 11.19 -1.80
C VAL A 16 8.03 10.89 -0.33
N ALA A 17 8.82 10.01 0.27
CA ALA A 17 8.67 9.64 1.68
C ALA A 17 8.85 10.86 2.60
N GLY A 18 9.85 11.70 2.36
CA GLY A 18 10.05 12.96 3.09
C GLY A 18 8.84 13.90 2.97
N HIS A 19 8.33 14.11 1.76
CA HIS A 19 7.16 14.97 1.54
C HIS A 19 5.89 14.42 2.22
N VAL A 20 5.72 13.10 2.27
CA VAL A 20 4.65 12.45 3.05
C VAL A 20 4.76 12.83 4.53
N LEU A 21 5.94 12.71 5.14
CA LEU A 21 6.12 13.05 6.56
C LEU A 21 5.84 14.53 6.83
N GLU A 22 6.34 15.43 5.98
CA GLU A 22 6.13 16.87 6.12
C GLU A 22 4.65 17.25 6.08
N VAL A 23 3.91 16.72 5.10
CA VAL A 23 2.48 16.97 4.94
C VAL A 23 1.68 16.41 6.12
N LEU A 24 1.98 15.19 6.57
CA LEU A 24 1.33 14.59 7.74
C LEU A 24 1.57 15.40 9.02
N ALA A 25 2.82 15.78 9.29
CA ALA A 25 3.18 16.58 10.47
C ALA A 25 2.49 17.95 10.47
N ARG A 26 2.38 18.60 9.30
CA ARG A 26 1.69 19.89 9.14
C ARG A 26 0.17 19.78 9.29
N ALA A 27 -0.41 18.64 8.89
CA ALA A 27 -1.87 18.46 8.83
C ALA A 27 -2.56 18.48 10.21
N CYS A 28 -1.83 18.17 11.29
CA CYS A 28 -2.38 18.16 12.64
C CYS A 28 -1.37 18.74 13.66
N PRO A 29 -1.66 19.93 14.25
CA PRO A 29 -0.81 20.47 15.31
C PRO A 29 -0.69 19.50 16.49
N GLY A 30 0.52 19.32 17.01
CA GLY A 30 0.82 18.36 18.08
C GLY A 30 0.98 16.91 17.59
N SER A 31 0.86 16.65 16.30
CA SER A 31 1.17 15.33 15.73
C SER A 31 2.66 15.18 15.40
N ARG A 32 3.11 13.94 15.22
CA ARG A 32 4.43 13.59 14.68
C ARG A 32 4.29 12.56 13.58
N ALA A 33 5.11 12.67 12.54
CA ALA A 33 5.21 11.67 11.49
C ALA A 33 6.65 11.16 11.41
N GLU A 34 6.83 9.84 11.30
CA GLU A 34 8.15 9.20 11.22
C GLU A 34 8.15 8.03 10.24
N LEU A 35 9.31 7.76 9.65
CA LEU A 35 9.52 6.56 8.84
C LEU A 35 9.57 5.32 9.71
N ARG A 36 9.11 4.21 9.13
CA ARG A 36 9.24 2.86 9.68
C ARG A 36 9.88 1.93 8.65
N GLY A 37 10.02 0.67 9.04
CA GLY A 37 10.45 -0.40 8.14
C GLY A 37 11.82 -0.17 7.52
N SER A 38 11.99 -0.70 6.31
CA SER A 38 13.30 -0.77 5.64
C SER A 38 13.90 0.60 5.31
N LEU A 39 13.06 1.62 5.05
CA LEU A 39 13.54 2.99 4.79
C LEU A 39 14.12 3.63 6.05
N ALA A 40 13.47 3.44 7.20
CA ALA A 40 13.94 4.00 8.47
C ALA A 40 15.27 3.41 8.93
N VAL A 41 15.50 2.11 8.70
CA VAL A 41 16.72 1.40 9.14
C VAL A 41 17.81 1.31 8.07
N GLY A 42 17.58 1.89 6.87
CA GLY A 42 18.58 1.92 5.81
C GLY A 42 18.81 0.60 5.06
N THR A 43 17.87 -0.34 5.12
CA THR A 43 17.95 -1.66 4.45
C THR A 43 17.06 -1.76 3.21
N ALA A 44 16.50 -0.64 2.76
CA ALA A 44 15.56 -0.61 1.66
C ALA A 44 16.21 -0.97 0.31
N ASP A 45 15.59 -1.90 -0.41
CA ASP A 45 15.93 -2.19 -1.81
C ASP A 45 15.08 -1.32 -2.76
N PRO A 46 15.30 -1.35 -4.10
CA PRO A 46 14.50 -0.56 -5.05
C PRO A 46 12.99 -0.88 -5.05
N TYR A 47 12.60 -2.04 -4.52
CA TYR A 47 11.22 -2.48 -4.44
C TYR A 47 10.56 -2.16 -3.10
N SER A 48 11.28 -1.83 -2.03
CA SER A 48 10.66 -1.54 -0.73
C SER A 48 9.51 -0.53 -0.80
N ASP A 49 8.44 -0.83 -0.07
CA ASP A 49 7.32 0.08 0.21
C ASP A 49 7.79 1.28 1.04
N ILE A 50 6.93 2.28 1.19
CA ILE A 50 7.13 3.41 2.09
C ILE A 50 6.32 3.12 3.36
N ASP A 51 6.98 2.83 4.47
CA ASP A 51 6.32 2.63 5.75
C ASP A 51 6.39 3.92 6.58
N ALA A 52 5.25 4.43 7.03
CA ALA A 52 5.16 5.64 7.84
C ALA A 52 4.24 5.45 9.04
N LEU A 53 4.55 6.13 10.15
CA LEU A 53 3.69 6.24 11.31
C LEU A 53 3.35 7.71 11.55
N TRP A 54 2.05 8.02 11.66
CA TRP A 54 1.52 9.31 12.06
C TRP A 54 0.86 9.18 13.43
N THR A 55 1.53 9.69 14.45
CA THR A 55 0.96 9.78 15.80
C THR A 55 0.27 11.13 15.97
N VAL A 56 -1.00 11.12 16.36
CA VAL A 56 -1.86 12.30 16.48
C VAL A 56 -2.45 12.39 17.89
N PRO A 57 -2.81 13.60 18.36
CA PRO A 57 -3.56 13.76 19.60
C PRO A 57 -4.88 12.96 19.59
N ASP A 58 -5.25 12.40 20.73
CA ASP A 58 -6.35 11.43 20.86
C ASP A 58 -7.70 12.03 20.46
N ASP A 59 -7.95 13.26 20.89
CA ASP A 59 -9.14 14.06 20.56
C ASP A 59 -9.26 14.38 19.07
N ARG A 60 -8.16 14.22 18.32
CA ARG A 60 -8.08 14.49 16.88
C ARG A 60 -7.98 13.24 16.03
N PHE A 61 -7.87 12.05 16.64
CA PHE A 61 -7.64 10.80 15.93
C PHE A 61 -8.66 10.56 14.81
N GLY A 62 -9.96 10.63 15.13
CA GLY A 62 -11.02 10.42 14.14
C GLY A 62 -10.99 11.43 13.00
N ALA A 63 -10.77 12.71 13.31
CA ALA A 63 -10.68 13.77 12.31
C ALA A 63 -9.45 13.62 11.40
N CYS A 64 -8.33 13.15 11.95
CA CYS A 64 -7.11 12.87 11.19
C CYS A 64 -7.33 11.70 10.22
N VAL A 65 -7.88 10.58 10.71
CA VAL A 65 -8.23 9.41 9.89
C VAL A 65 -9.17 9.80 8.75
N ASP A 66 -10.21 10.58 9.03
CA ASP A 66 -11.19 11.04 8.03
C ASP A 66 -10.57 11.92 6.94
N ARG A 67 -9.49 12.64 7.25
CA ARG A 67 -8.82 13.58 6.33
C ARG A 67 -7.60 13.00 5.63
N VAL A 68 -7.16 11.78 5.94
CA VAL A 68 -5.92 11.19 5.37
C VAL A 68 -5.89 11.30 3.85
N GLY A 69 -7.00 10.98 3.17
CA GLY A 69 -7.05 11.08 1.70
C GLY A 69 -6.76 12.48 1.17
N ALA A 70 -7.31 13.51 1.80
CA ALA A 70 -7.08 14.90 1.42
C ALA A 70 -5.65 15.35 1.73
N VAL A 71 -5.14 14.95 2.90
CA VAL A 71 -3.77 15.24 3.34
C VAL A 71 -2.76 14.61 2.37
N LEU A 72 -2.87 13.31 2.08
CA LEU A 72 -1.95 12.64 1.16
C LEU A 72 -2.06 13.17 -0.28
N ALA A 73 -3.22 13.68 -0.70
CA ALA A 73 -3.37 14.30 -2.01
C ALA A 73 -2.52 15.57 -2.20
N GLU A 74 -2.07 16.22 -1.10
CA GLU A 74 -1.11 17.34 -1.17
C GLU A 74 0.28 16.88 -1.64
N VAL A 75 0.64 15.62 -1.38
CA VAL A 75 1.91 15.05 -1.86
C VAL A 75 1.84 14.81 -3.36
N ARG A 76 0.75 14.17 -3.80
CA ARG A 76 0.49 13.71 -5.18
C ARG A 76 -0.94 13.16 -5.28
N PRO A 77 -1.60 13.20 -6.46
CA PRO A 77 -2.87 12.53 -6.66
C PRO A 77 -2.83 11.05 -6.24
N LEU A 78 -3.86 10.64 -5.48
CA LEU A 78 -4.02 9.25 -5.06
C LEU A 78 -4.65 8.45 -6.20
N MET A 79 -4.02 7.32 -6.54
CA MET A 79 -4.62 6.29 -7.38
C MET A 79 -5.58 5.43 -6.55
N ALA A 80 -5.18 5.08 -5.32
CA ALA A 80 -5.99 4.28 -4.42
C ALA A 80 -5.68 4.63 -2.96
N LEU A 81 -6.71 4.51 -2.11
CA LEU A 81 -6.60 4.55 -0.65
C LEU A 81 -7.59 3.55 -0.06
N ARG A 82 -7.10 2.66 0.81
CA ARG A 82 -7.91 1.65 1.49
C ARG A 82 -7.41 1.39 2.91
N GLY A 83 -8.31 0.98 3.78
CA GLY A 83 -7.96 0.51 5.12
C GLY A 83 -7.58 -0.96 5.15
N ASP A 84 -6.83 -1.28 6.20
CA ASP A 84 -6.63 -2.64 6.66
C ASP A 84 -7.86 -3.10 7.48
N PRO A 85 -8.46 -4.27 7.16
CA PRO A 85 -9.65 -4.74 7.85
C PRO A 85 -9.37 -5.07 9.32
N ASP A 86 -8.16 -5.55 9.65
CA ASP A 86 -7.83 -5.97 11.02
C ASP A 86 -7.68 -4.76 11.95
N SER A 87 -7.28 -3.62 11.41
CA SER A 87 -7.21 -2.35 12.15
C SER A 87 -8.56 -1.60 12.27
N ALA A 88 -9.61 -2.04 11.56
CA ALA A 88 -10.85 -1.27 11.43
C ALA A 88 -11.57 -1.04 12.76
N ASP A 89 -11.53 -2.03 13.65
CA ASP A 89 -12.22 -1.98 14.95
C ASP A 89 -11.28 -1.66 16.11
N THR A 90 -9.97 -1.49 15.85
CA THR A 90 -8.99 -1.20 16.91
C THR A 90 -9.14 0.26 17.37
N PRO A 91 -9.48 0.55 18.64
CA PRO A 91 -9.51 1.90 19.17
C PRO A 91 -8.14 2.59 18.99
N GLY A 92 -8.12 3.82 18.47
CA GLY A 92 -6.89 4.62 18.39
C GLY A 92 -5.83 4.14 17.41
N ARG A 93 -6.13 3.16 16.55
CA ARG A 93 -5.20 2.70 15.52
C ARG A 93 -5.89 2.47 14.19
N ARG A 94 -5.29 2.94 13.11
CA ARG A 94 -5.66 2.60 11.74
C ARG A 94 -4.42 2.28 10.93
N LEU A 95 -4.49 1.25 10.09
CA LEU A 95 -3.52 1.00 9.04
C LEU A 95 -4.19 1.29 7.70
N LEU A 96 -3.56 2.15 6.91
CA LEU A 96 -4.04 2.61 5.62
C LEU A 96 -2.99 2.29 4.56
N PHE A 97 -3.44 1.90 3.38
CA PHE A 97 -2.60 1.62 2.23
C PHE A 97 -2.95 2.60 1.12
N ALA A 98 -1.95 3.35 0.67
CA ALA A 98 -2.11 4.32 -0.40
C ALA A 98 -1.19 4.00 -1.59
N ALA A 99 -1.71 4.21 -2.79
CA ALA A 99 -0.94 4.23 -4.01
C ALA A 99 -1.11 5.60 -4.67
N PHE A 100 -0.02 6.18 -5.13
CA PHE A 100 -0.04 7.48 -5.79
C PHE A 100 0.05 7.32 -7.31
N GLU A 101 -0.64 8.18 -8.06
CA GLU A 101 -0.55 8.18 -9.52
C GLU A 101 0.89 8.47 -9.98
N GLY A 102 1.41 7.84 -11.04
CA GLY A 102 2.74 8.16 -11.58
C GLY A 102 3.94 7.76 -10.71
N LEU A 103 3.72 7.03 -9.61
CA LEU A 103 4.76 6.27 -8.94
C LEU A 103 4.76 4.81 -9.43
N PRO A 104 5.91 4.11 -9.35
CA PRO A 104 5.96 2.69 -9.62
C PRO A 104 4.96 1.91 -8.73
N PRO A 105 4.22 0.93 -9.25
CA PRO A 105 3.27 0.14 -8.45
C PRO A 105 3.90 -0.56 -7.23
N TYR A 106 5.22 -0.76 -7.25
CA TYR A 106 5.99 -1.32 -6.14
C TYR A 106 6.07 -0.43 -4.91
N TRP A 107 5.94 0.89 -5.05
CA TRP A 107 6.07 1.86 -3.95
C TRP A 107 4.72 2.23 -3.39
N ARG A 108 4.13 1.31 -2.62
CA ARG A 108 2.94 1.59 -1.83
C ARG A 108 3.33 2.34 -0.56
N LEU A 109 2.46 3.22 -0.09
CA LEU A 109 2.55 3.78 1.25
C LEU A 109 1.73 2.93 2.23
N ASP A 110 2.39 2.42 3.26
CA ASP A 110 1.79 1.74 4.40
C ASP A 110 1.81 2.72 5.58
N LEU A 111 0.67 3.36 5.83
CA LEU A 111 0.52 4.41 6.84
C LEU A 111 -0.19 3.89 8.08
N GLY A 112 0.53 3.78 9.18
CA GLY A 112 -0.08 3.66 10.50
C GLY A 112 -0.51 5.03 11.02
N VAL A 113 -1.76 5.17 11.45
CA VAL A 113 -2.23 6.33 12.21
C VAL A 113 -2.53 5.84 13.63
N VAL A 114 -1.93 6.49 14.63
CA VAL A 114 -2.11 6.12 16.04
C VAL A 114 -2.46 7.34 16.87
N ALA A 115 -3.39 7.19 17.81
CA ALA A 115 -3.60 8.15 18.89
C ALA A 115 -2.39 8.13 19.84
N GLU A 116 -2.10 9.25 20.49
CA GLU A 116 -1.19 9.27 21.63
C GLU A 116 -1.79 8.47 22.81
N PRO A 117 -1.00 8.14 23.83
CA PRO A 117 -1.56 7.57 25.06
C PRO A 117 -2.10 8.69 25.96
N GLY A 118 -3.40 8.69 26.27
CA GLY A 118 -3.95 9.64 27.25
C GLY A 118 -5.46 9.57 27.48
N ALA A 119 -6.23 9.24 26.44
CA ALA A 119 -7.69 9.07 26.48
C ALA A 119 -8.07 7.82 25.67
N GLU A 120 -9.14 7.11 26.06
CA GLU A 120 -9.68 5.95 25.33
C GLU A 120 -10.33 6.42 24.02
N PRO A 121 -9.64 6.33 22.87
CA PRO A 121 -10.13 6.93 21.64
C PRO A 121 -11.17 6.00 21.01
N THR A 122 -12.40 6.47 20.81
CA THR A 122 -13.43 5.67 20.13
C THR A 122 -12.99 5.32 18.71
N ALA A 123 -13.27 4.09 18.26
CA ALA A 123 -13.01 3.68 16.89
C ALA A 123 -13.81 4.57 15.90
N PRO A 124 -13.16 5.37 15.04
CA PRO A 124 -13.86 6.16 14.03
C PRO A 124 -14.55 5.25 13.02
N ARG A 125 -15.62 5.75 12.40
CA ARG A 125 -16.29 5.07 11.27
C ARG A 125 -15.27 4.76 10.17
N VAL A 126 -15.41 3.57 9.57
CA VAL A 126 -14.55 3.15 8.46
C VAL A 126 -14.89 3.97 7.21
N ARG A 127 -14.06 4.96 6.88
CA ARG A 127 -14.20 5.74 5.63
C ARG A 127 -13.42 5.18 4.45
N HIS A 128 -12.37 4.43 4.74
CA HIS A 128 -11.53 3.77 3.75
C HIS A 128 -11.71 2.27 3.92
N PRO A 129 -12.82 1.69 3.41
CA PRO A 129 -13.08 0.27 3.60
C PRO A 129 -12.00 -0.58 2.94
N TRP A 130 -11.80 -1.77 3.50
CA TRP A 130 -11.02 -2.79 2.83
C TRP A 130 -11.72 -3.19 1.51
N ARG A 131 -10.93 -3.35 0.45
CA ARG A 131 -11.41 -3.77 -0.88
C ARG A 131 -10.70 -5.07 -1.26
N PRO A 132 -11.41 -6.22 -1.32
CA PRO A 132 -10.80 -7.52 -1.60
C PRO A 132 -10.01 -7.55 -2.90
N ALA A 133 -10.59 -7.05 -4.00
CA ALA A 133 -9.94 -7.00 -5.31
C ALA A 133 -8.65 -6.16 -5.30
N ALA A 134 -8.67 -4.97 -4.69
CA ALA A 134 -7.48 -4.13 -4.55
C ALA A 134 -6.40 -4.79 -3.67
N SER A 135 -6.82 -5.51 -2.63
CA SER A 135 -5.94 -6.31 -1.78
C SER A 135 -5.32 -7.50 -2.53
N ALA A 136 -6.05 -8.09 -3.48
CA ALA A 136 -5.56 -9.14 -4.35
C ALA A 136 -4.49 -8.61 -5.31
N ILE A 137 -4.76 -7.48 -5.99
CA ILE A 137 -3.79 -6.81 -6.87
C ILE A 137 -2.50 -6.47 -6.11
N ALA A 138 -2.61 -5.93 -4.89
CA ALA A 138 -1.45 -5.66 -4.05
C ALA A 138 -0.65 -6.93 -3.71
N GLY A 139 -1.32 -8.08 -3.54
CA GLY A 139 -0.67 -9.38 -3.40
C GLY A 139 0.08 -9.80 -4.66
N GLY A 140 -0.48 -9.56 -5.85
CA GLY A 140 0.18 -9.76 -7.14
C GLY A 140 1.43 -8.89 -7.30
N VAL A 141 1.36 -7.60 -6.97
CA VAL A 141 2.54 -6.72 -6.95
C VAL A 141 3.60 -7.28 -6.00
N GLY A 142 3.20 -7.69 -4.79
CA GLY A 142 4.09 -8.35 -3.84
C GLY A 142 4.76 -9.60 -4.40
N ALA A 143 4.03 -10.41 -5.18
CA ALA A 143 4.58 -11.59 -5.83
C ALA A 143 5.67 -11.21 -6.84
N VAL A 144 5.44 -10.18 -7.65
CA VAL A 144 6.46 -9.67 -8.58
C VAL A 144 7.70 -9.15 -7.83
N LYS A 145 7.53 -8.45 -6.70
CA LYS A 145 8.65 -8.03 -5.83
C LYS A 145 9.48 -9.21 -5.35
N ALA A 146 8.82 -10.30 -4.94
CA ALA A 146 9.49 -11.52 -4.50
C ALA A 146 10.26 -12.21 -5.65
N LEU A 147 9.71 -12.23 -6.87
CA LEU A 147 10.41 -12.76 -8.04
C LEU A 147 11.69 -11.99 -8.36
N HIS A 148 11.66 -10.66 -8.30
CA HIS A 148 12.86 -9.83 -8.47
C HIS A 148 13.91 -10.03 -7.37
N ARG A 149 13.50 -10.56 -6.21
CA ARG A 149 14.40 -10.94 -5.11
C ARG A 149 14.86 -12.38 -5.19
N GLY A 150 14.50 -13.12 -6.24
CA GLY A 150 14.86 -14.53 -6.40
C GLY A 150 14.09 -15.48 -5.49
N ASP A 151 12.91 -15.08 -5.00
CA ASP A 151 12.07 -15.87 -4.09
C ASP A 151 10.71 -16.25 -4.72
N PRO A 152 10.70 -17.25 -5.63
CA PRO A 152 9.48 -17.72 -6.27
C PRO A 152 8.54 -18.43 -5.30
N ALA A 153 9.05 -19.00 -4.20
CA ALA A 153 8.22 -19.65 -3.18
C ALA A 153 7.32 -18.62 -2.48
N THR A 154 7.89 -17.49 -2.08
CA THR A 154 7.11 -16.36 -1.53
C THR A 154 6.15 -15.78 -2.57
N ALA A 155 6.56 -15.65 -3.83
CA ALA A 155 5.69 -15.18 -4.90
C ALA A 155 4.44 -16.08 -5.05
N HIS A 156 4.64 -17.40 -5.06
CA HIS A 156 3.56 -18.38 -5.16
C HIS A 156 2.64 -18.33 -3.92
N ALA A 157 3.20 -18.22 -2.72
CA ALA A 157 2.43 -18.09 -1.49
C ALA A 157 1.58 -16.81 -1.45
N LEU A 158 2.12 -15.69 -1.97
CA LEU A 158 1.39 -14.43 -2.09
C LEU A 158 0.20 -14.55 -3.04
N LEU A 159 0.39 -15.15 -4.22
CA LEU A 159 -0.69 -15.40 -5.18
C LEU A 159 -1.75 -16.35 -4.61
N THR A 160 -1.32 -17.40 -3.91
CA THR A 160 -2.21 -18.37 -3.26
C THR A 160 -3.14 -17.68 -2.26
N ARG A 161 -2.66 -16.69 -1.51
CA ARG A 161 -3.48 -15.87 -0.60
C ARG A 161 -4.32 -14.81 -1.33
N ALA A 162 -3.90 -14.37 -2.51
CA ALA A 162 -4.58 -13.33 -3.29
C ALA A 162 -5.80 -13.88 -4.05
N TYR A 163 -5.70 -15.08 -4.63
CA TYR A 163 -6.75 -15.69 -5.46
C TYR A 163 -8.13 -15.74 -4.78
N PRO A 164 -8.26 -16.23 -3.53
CA PRO A 164 -9.55 -16.29 -2.85
C PRO A 164 -10.21 -14.92 -2.64
N ARG A 165 -9.43 -13.82 -2.61
CA ARG A 165 -9.96 -12.45 -2.44
C ARG A 165 -10.74 -11.95 -3.65
N VAL A 166 -10.62 -12.63 -4.80
CA VAL A 166 -11.35 -12.36 -6.04
C VAL A 166 -12.19 -13.55 -6.48
N GLY A 167 -12.49 -14.49 -5.57
CA GLY A 167 -13.34 -15.64 -5.86
C GLY A 167 -12.67 -16.76 -6.67
N LEU A 168 -11.35 -16.72 -6.87
CA LEU A 168 -10.63 -17.81 -7.52
C LEU A 168 -10.35 -18.93 -6.52
N HIS A 169 -10.82 -20.13 -6.82
CA HIS A 169 -10.63 -21.32 -5.97
C HIS A 169 -9.50 -22.23 -6.44
N ALA A 170 -9.09 -22.11 -7.71
CA ALA A 170 -7.92 -22.81 -8.22
C ALA A 170 -6.65 -22.29 -7.53
N ARG A 171 -5.62 -23.14 -7.44
CA ARG A 171 -4.29 -22.69 -7.00
C ARG A 171 -3.56 -22.03 -8.17
N PRO A 172 -2.69 -21.03 -7.91
CA PRO A 172 -1.77 -20.53 -8.91
C PRO A 172 -0.92 -21.66 -9.48
N THR A 173 -0.60 -21.59 -10.76
CA THR A 173 0.13 -22.64 -11.47
C THR A 173 1.64 -22.56 -11.28
N GLY A 174 2.15 -21.40 -10.86
CA GLY A 174 3.59 -21.08 -10.89
C GLY A 174 4.03 -20.50 -12.24
N THR A 175 3.15 -20.48 -13.24
CA THR A 175 3.36 -19.70 -14.48
C THR A 175 3.00 -18.25 -14.19
N PHE A 176 3.91 -17.54 -13.51
CA PHE A 176 3.61 -16.26 -12.86
C PHE A 176 2.96 -15.22 -13.78
N ALA A 177 3.36 -15.12 -15.05
CA ALA A 177 2.73 -14.20 -15.99
C ALA A 177 1.22 -14.52 -16.18
N ALA A 178 0.88 -15.79 -16.40
CA ALA A 178 -0.50 -16.23 -16.57
C ALA A 178 -1.29 -16.13 -15.27
N ASP A 179 -0.66 -16.44 -14.13
CA ASP A 179 -1.29 -16.33 -12.82
C ASP A 179 -1.62 -14.87 -12.47
N LEU A 180 -0.72 -13.93 -12.78
CA LEU A 180 -0.94 -12.49 -12.59
C LEU A 180 -2.02 -11.94 -13.52
N ALA A 181 -2.06 -12.38 -14.79
CA ALA A 181 -3.14 -12.02 -15.71
C ALA A 181 -4.50 -12.52 -15.22
N THR A 182 -4.58 -13.79 -14.80
CA THR A 182 -5.80 -14.38 -14.23
C THR A 182 -6.27 -13.60 -12.99
N LEU A 183 -5.34 -13.24 -12.10
CA LEU A 183 -5.64 -12.44 -10.92
C LEU A 183 -6.17 -11.05 -11.27
N ALA A 184 -5.54 -10.39 -12.26
CA ALA A 184 -5.93 -9.06 -12.72
C ALA A 184 -7.33 -9.06 -13.36
N ASP A 185 -7.63 -10.04 -14.21
CA ASP A 185 -8.94 -10.19 -14.85
C ASP A 185 -10.04 -10.45 -13.81
N ALA A 186 -9.79 -11.34 -12.85
CA ALA A 186 -10.74 -11.61 -11.78
C ALA A 186 -10.96 -10.39 -10.86
N ALA A 187 -9.89 -9.65 -10.55
CA ALA A 187 -10.00 -8.40 -9.79
C ALA A 187 -10.82 -7.35 -10.55
N LEU A 188 -10.60 -7.22 -11.86
CA LEU A 188 -11.33 -6.28 -12.71
C LEU A 188 -12.81 -6.64 -12.85
N ALA A 189 -13.13 -7.94 -12.96
CA ALA A 189 -14.50 -8.42 -13.02
C ALA A 189 -15.25 -8.15 -11.71
N LEU A 190 -14.59 -8.30 -10.56
CA LEU A 190 -15.17 -7.99 -9.25
C LEU A 190 -15.30 -6.49 -9.00
N ASP A 191 -14.37 -5.70 -9.53
CA ASP A 191 -14.27 -4.27 -9.27
C ASP A 191 -13.75 -3.49 -10.50
N PRO A 192 -14.64 -3.07 -11.41
CA PRO A 192 -14.27 -2.35 -12.63
C PRO A 192 -13.50 -1.05 -12.39
N GLY A 193 -13.63 -0.46 -11.21
CA GLY A 193 -12.90 0.75 -10.82
C GLY A 193 -11.39 0.56 -10.69
N LEU A 194 -10.89 -0.69 -10.69
CA LEU A 194 -9.47 -1.05 -10.58
C LEU A 194 -8.79 -1.29 -11.93
N ALA A 195 -9.42 -0.90 -13.05
CA ALA A 195 -8.88 -1.11 -14.39
C ALA A 195 -7.43 -0.64 -14.55
N ARG A 196 -7.07 0.50 -13.94
CA ARG A 196 -5.72 1.05 -14.03
C ARG A 196 -4.72 0.22 -13.24
N GLU A 197 -5.06 -0.21 -12.05
CA GLU A 197 -4.22 -1.03 -11.18
C GLU A 197 -4.04 -2.45 -11.74
N ALA A 198 -5.09 -3.03 -12.31
CA ALA A 198 -5.05 -4.33 -12.98
C ALA A 198 -4.13 -4.28 -14.22
N ALA A 199 -4.26 -3.23 -15.04
CA ALA A 199 -3.35 -3.01 -16.18
C ALA A 199 -1.91 -2.76 -15.72
N ALA A 200 -1.71 -1.99 -14.66
CA ALA A 200 -0.38 -1.74 -14.11
C ALA A 200 0.28 -3.02 -13.59
N LEU A 201 -0.49 -3.93 -12.96
CA LEU A 201 0.00 -5.21 -12.47
C LEU A 201 0.52 -6.10 -13.60
N THR A 202 -0.25 -6.23 -14.69
CA THR A 202 0.09 -7.09 -15.82
C THR A 202 1.22 -6.53 -16.69
N ALA A 203 1.44 -5.22 -16.64
CA ALA A 203 2.56 -4.55 -17.30
C ALA A 203 3.88 -4.64 -16.51
N LEU A 204 3.89 -5.16 -15.27
CA LEU A 204 5.12 -5.25 -14.50
C LEU A 204 6.10 -6.24 -15.14
N PRO A 205 7.39 -5.87 -15.29
CA PRO A 205 8.39 -6.80 -15.78
C PRO A 205 8.59 -7.93 -14.79
N LEU A 206 8.64 -9.16 -15.30
CA LEU A 206 9.13 -10.33 -14.57
C LEU A 206 10.65 -10.48 -14.82
N PRO A 207 11.42 -11.09 -13.89
CA PRO A 207 12.86 -11.25 -14.02
C PRO A 207 13.29 -11.98 -15.31
#